data_AF-A0A3D3L548-F1
#
_entry.id   AF-A0A3D3L548-F1
#
_cell.length_a   1.000
_cell.length_b   1.000
_cell.length_c   1.000
_cell.angle_alpha   90.00
_cell.angle_beta   90.00
_cell.angle_gamma   90.00
#
_symmetry.space_group_name_H-M   'P 1'
#
loop_
_entity.id
_entity.type
_entity.pdbx_description
1 polymer ?
#
loop_
_entity_poly.entity_id
_entity_poly.type
_entity_poly.pdbx_seq_one_letter_code
_entity_poly.pdbx_strand_id
1 'polypeptide(L)'
;MKFVPVPITGGPTDKQRVLFSIWETRVQDYEAFVKETKREWPKPQFEQGPTHPAVNVTWEEAQLFCQWLTTRDRAAGKLGANEHYRLPSDHEWSCAVELGTREDPAMLPLTKSAKINDVFPWGTQWPPPKGAGNYAGEEMQPDRDAGKFPAVKGVIAGYNDGFVTTSPVGSFAANRFGLYDMGGNVAQWCEDWGDKDRTRVLRGESWGGDVRGRLLSSHRERVPSGRYNSFGFRCVLSAVAAPAQSSAAATKDAPFVNTLGMKFVPVPITGGPTDGKRVLFSVWETRVQDYEAFVKETRRAWPKPDFEQGATHPAVNLNEEDAAAFCVWLTERERKAGQLGTDKSYRLPGDHEWSCAAGIGDREDAAKPPKEKSGRISTHYPWGAQWPPPPDAGNYSGEEFRDDPQSGKGGRIMLEGYNDGFAHSSPVGRFAVNPHGLYDLGGNAWEWCADSQEGCLVRGASCVDGKERVMLSSWRITPPPATRQPNYGFRCVLAPAAQ
;
A
#
# COMPACT_ATOMS: atom_id res chain seq x y z
N MET A 1 -3.18 -23.95 11.22
CA MET A 1 -3.12 -23.18 12.49
C MET A 1 -4.52 -22.72 12.87
N LYS A 2 -4.75 -22.28 14.12
CA LYS A 2 -6.03 -21.71 14.56
C LYS A 2 -5.88 -20.18 14.66
N PHE A 3 -6.90 -19.43 14.25
CA PHE A 3 -6.84 -17.96 14.19
C PHE A 3 -8.02 -17.30 14.89
N VAL A 4 -7.81 -16.11 15.44
CA VAL A 4 -8.84 -15.25 16.04
C VAL A 4 -8.76 -13.83 15.47
N PRO A 5 -9.91 -13.14 15.28
CA PRO A 5 -9.92 -11.79 14.75
C PRO A 5 -9.50 -10.76 15.81
N VAL A 6 -8.51 -9.93 15.46
CA VAL A 6 -8.10 -8.76 16.23
C VAL A 6 -8.53 -7.49 15.48
N PRO A 7 -9.30 -6.58 16.10
CA PRO A 7 -9.58 -5.27 15.52
C PRO A 7 -8.31 -4.42 15.46
N ILE A 8 -8.01 -3.88 14.29
CA ILE A 8 -6.91 -2.91 14.12
C ILE A 8 -7.49 -1.53 14.32
N THR A 9 -6.98 -0.82 15.32
CA THR A 9 -7.53 0.47 15.77
C THR A 9 -6.46 1.56 15.74
N GLY A 10 -6.88 2.81 15.54
CA GLY A 10 -6.01 3.98 15.69
C GLY A 10 -5.08 4.25 14.49
N GLY A 11 -5.34 3.64 13.33
CA GLY A 11 -4.53 3.87 12.13
C GLY A 11 -5.28 3.85 10.80
N PRO A 12 -4.57 3.92 9.65
CA PRO A 12 -5.20 4.08 8.33
C PRO A 12 -6.11 2.92 7.93
N THR A 13 -6.01 1.79 8.62
CA THR A 13 -6.85 0.60 8.48
C THR A 13 -7.84 0.43 9.64
N ASP A 14 -8.20 1.52 10.33
CA ASP A 14 -9.12 1.51 11.48
C ASP A 14 -10.38 0.67 11.18
N LYS A 15 -10.71 -0.24 12.09
CA LYS A 15 -11.83 -1.21 12.03
C LYS A 15 -11.65 -2.40 11.10
N GLN A 16 -10.53 -2.52 10.39
CA GLN A 16 -10.18 -3.80 9.76
C GLN A 16 -9.91 -4.86 10.83
N ARG A 17 -10.21 -6.12 10.51
CA ARG A 17 -9.89 -7.26 11.37
C ARG A 17 -8.78 -8.06 10.71
N VAL A 18 -7.71 -8.29 11.46
CA VAL A 18 -6.63 -9.20 11.05
C VAL A 18 -6.75 -10.47 11.88
N LEU A 19 -6.65 -11.61 11.23
CA LEU A 19 -6.75 -12.91 11.88
C LEU A 19 -5.37 -13.28 12.44
N PHE A 20 -5.22 -13.29 13.77
CA PHE A 20 -3.96 -13.67 14.42
C PHE A 20 -3.96 -15.17 14.72
N SER A 21 -2.85 -15.86 14.47
CA SER A 21 -2.66 -17.20 15.02
C SER A 21 -2.80 -17.11 16.54
N ILE A 22 -3.54 -18.02 17.16
CA ILE A 22 -3.78 -17.97 18.61
C ILE A 22 -2.50 -18.22 19.42
N TRP A 23 -1.53 -18.91 18.82
CA TRP A 23 -0.23 -19.23 19.40
C TRP A 23 0.92 -18.72 18.53
N GLU A 24 2.08 -18.63 19.15
CA GLU A 24 3.38 -18.65 18.46
C GLU A 24 3.47 -19.88 17.54
N THR A 25 4.25 -19.76 16.46
CA THR A 25 4.51 -20.89 15.56
C THR A 25 5.21 -22.00 16.35
N ARG A 26 4.59 -23.17 16.42
CA ARG A 26 5.11 -24.28 17.24
C ARG A 26 6.23 -25.02 16.52
N VAL A 27 7.05 -25.73 17.30
CA VAL A 27 8.10 -26.63 16.79
C VAL A 27 7.52 -27.56 15.71
N GLN A 28 6.43 -28.28 15.98
CA GLN A 28 5.85 -29.21 15.01
C GLN A 28 5.38 -28.54 13.69
N ASP A 29 4.93 -27.29 13.76
CA ASP A 29 4.47 -26.55 12.58
C ASP A 29 5.70 -26.16 11.73
N TYR A 30 6.76 -25.67 12.37
CA TYR A 30 8.01 -25.30 11.71
C TYR A 30 8.79 -26.53 11.21
N GLU A 31 8.76 -27.66 11.91
CA GLU A 31 9.36 -28.92 11.43
C GLU A 31 8.72 -29.41 10.12
N ALA A 32 7.41 -29.22 9.95
CA ALA A 32 6.75 -29.54 8.69
C ALA A 32 7.30 -28.70 7.53
N PHE A 33 7.51 -27.40 7.75
CA PHE A 33 8.15 -26.49 6.78
C PHE A 33 9.59 -26.93 6.46
N VAL A 34 10.41 -27.14 7.48
CA VAL A 34 11.81 -27.53 7.35
C VAL A 34 11.94 -28.85 6.58
N LYS A 35 11.11 -29.84 6.91
CA LYS A 35 11.07 -31.15 6.25
C LYS A 35 10.69 -31.05 4.77
N GLU A 36 9.64 -30.29 4.46
CA GLU A 36 9.14 -30.18 3.08
C GLU A 36 10.08 -29.37 2.19
N THR A 37 10.67 -28.32 2.74
CA THR A 37 11.60 -27.43 2.02
C THR A 37 13.05 -27.89 2.08
N LYS A 38 13.35 -28.99 2.81
CA LYS A 38 14.69 -29.55 3.01
C LYS A 38 15.69 -28.52 3.55
N ARG A 39 15.21 -27.61 4.39
CA ARG A 39 16.05 -26.58 5.03
C ARG A 39 16.75 -27.15 6.26
N GLU A 40 17.83 -26.50 6.65
CA GLU A 40 18.43 -26.72 7.96
C GLU A 40 17.76 -25.81 9.00
N TRP A 41 17.60 -26.32 10.21
CA TRP A 41 17.10 -25.55 11.34
C TRP A 41 17.93 -25.87 12.59
N PRO A 42 18.83 -24.95 13.00
CA PRO A 42 19.64 -25.14 14.20
C PRO A 42 18.78 -25.19 15.46
N LYS A 43 18.79 -26.30 16.17
CA LYS A 43 18.04 -26.49 17.43
C LYS A 43 18.68 -25.70 18.59
N PRO A 44 17.89 -25.23 19.58
CA PRO A 44 18.43 -24.58 20.77
C PRO A 44 19.18 -25.57 21.67
N GLN A 45 19.95 -25.06 22.63
CA GLN A 45 20.71 -25.86 23.61
C GLN A 45 19.83 -26.35 24.78
N PHE A 46 18.52 -26.40 24.60
CA PHE A 46 17.55 -26.91 25.56
C PHE A 46 16.48 -27.72 24.83
N GLU A 47 15.82 -28.61 25.56
CA GLU A 47 14.79 -29.48 24.99
C GLU A 47 13.51 -28.70 24.68
N GLN A 48 12.89 -29.02 23.55
CA GLN A 48 11.59 -28.48 23.16
C GLN A 48 10.68 -29.61 22.70
N GLY A 49 9.49 -29.70 23.30
CA GLY A 49 8.43 -30.56 22.80
C GLY A 49 7.77 -30.00 21.52
N PRO A 50 6.95 -30.79 20.83
CA PRO A 50 6.31 -30.39 19.57
C PRO A 50 5.38 -29.17 19.69
N THR A 51 4.88 -28.90 20.90
CA THR A 51 3.98 -27.78 21.22
C THR A 51 4.70 -26.55 21.77
N HIS A 52 6.02 -26.57 21.94
CA HIS A 52 6.81 -25.37 22.29
C HIS A 52 6.89 -24.42 21.09
N PRO A 53 7.20 -23.12 21.29
CA PRO A 53 7.46 -22.20 20.19
C PRO A 53 8.75 -22.58 19.44
N ALA A 54 8.74 -22.46 18.12
CA ALA A 54 9.94 -22.58 17.32
C ALA A 54 10.86 -21.38 17.57
N VAL A 55 12.10 -21.64 18.00
CA VAL A 55 13.15 -20.63 18.21
C VAL A 55 14.33 -20.83 17.28
N ASN A 56 15.37 -19.99 17.38
CA ASN A 56 16.49 -19.98 16.45
C ASN A 56 16.05 -19.74 15.00
N VAL A 57 15.03 -18.90 14.79
CA VAL A 57 14.50 -18.54 13.47
C VAL A 57 14.85 -17.09 13.17
N THR A 58 15.45 -16.82 12.00
CA THR A 58 15.66 -15.43 11.56
C THR A 58 14.38 -14.81 11.04
N TRP A 59 14.34 -13.49 10.90
CA TRP A 59 13.21 -12.79 10.30
C TRP A 59 12.91 -13.29 8.87
N GLU A 60 13.94 -13.49 8.06
CA GLU A 60 13.81 -13.96 6.67
C GLU A 60 13.24 -15.37 6.61
N GLU A 61 13.64 -16.25 7.52
CA GLU A 61 13.12 -17.61 7.62
C GLU A 61 11.66 -17.64 8.08
N ALA A 62 11.28 -16.77 9.01
CA ALA A 62 9.90 -16.61 9.44
C ALA A 62 9.00 -16.13 8.29
N GLN A 63 9.48 -15.22 7.45
CA GLN A 63 8.79 -14.79 6.22
C GLN A 63 8.66 -15.94 5.20
N LEU A 64 9.72 -16.73 5.01
CA LEU A 64 9.68 -17.89 4.13
C LEU A 64 8.71 -18.97 4.63
N PHE A 65 8.60 -19.18 5.94
CA PHE A 65 7.58 -20.02 6.52
C PHE A 65 6.17 -19.51 6.17
N CYS A 66 5.92 -18.21 6.30
CA CYS A 66 4.63 -17.61 5.94
C CYS A 66 4.29 -17.80 4.45
N GLN A 67 5.26 -17.63 3.56
CA GLN A 67 5.10 -17.86 2.12
C GLN A 67 4.83 -19.33 1.78
N TRP A 68 5.56 -20.24 2.43
CA TRP A 68 5.35 -21.68 2.29
C TRP A 68 3.96 -22.09 2.77
N LEU A 69 3.57 -21.65 3.96
CA LEU A 69 2.25 -21.98 4.52
C LEU A 69 1.13 -21.44 3.63
N THR A 70 1.32 -20.25 3.05
CA THR A 70 0.40 -19.64 2.08
C THR A 70 0.23 -20.53 0.87
N THR A 71 1.34 -20.95 0.26
CA THR A 71 1.33 -21.82 -0.93
C THR A 71 0.67 -23.16 -0.62
N ARG A 72 1.04 -23.77 0.51
CA ARG A 72 0.55 -25.08 0.94
C ARG A 72 -0.95 -25.06 1.24
N ASP A 73 -1.43 -24.11 2.03
CA ASP A 73 -2.85 -24.04 2.39
C ASP A 73 -3.72 -23.58 1.22
N ARG A 74 -3.19 -22.77 0.29
CA ARG A 74 -3.88 -22.43 -0.97
C ARG A 74 -4.03 -23.65 -1.88
N ALA A 75 -2.96 -24.44 -2.06
CA ALA A 75 -3.04 -25.69 -2.82
C ALA A 75 -4.01 -26.69 -2.18
N ALA A 76 -4.16 -26.66 -0.85
CA ALA A 76 -5.12 -27.48 -0.11
C ALA A 76 -6.55 -26.89 -0.08
N GLY A 77 -6.81 -25.75 -0.74
CA GLY A 77 -8.13 -25.11 -0.76
C GLY A 77 -8.58 -24.51 0.58
N LYS A 78 -7.67 -24.37 1.55
CA LYS A 78 -7.96 -23.78 2.88
C LYS A 78 -7.84 -22.26 2.91
N LEU A 79 -7.28 -21.70 1.84
CA LEU A 79 -6.93 -20.30 1.72
C LEU A 79 -7.51 -19.75 0.43
N GLY A 80 -8.25 -18.64 0.50
CA GLY A 80 -8.75 -17.92 -0.64
C GLY A 80 -7.62 -17.38 -1.52
N ALA A 81 -7.96 -16.99 -2.76
CA ALA A 81 -7.00 -16.47 -3.72
C ALA A 81 -6.20 -15.26 -3.21
N ASN A 82 -6.77 -14.50 -2.27
CA ASN A 82 -6.23 -13.22 -1.78
C ASN A 82 -5.79 -13.30 -0.35
N GLU A 83 -5.93 -14.46 0.27
CA GLU A 83 -5.51 -14.63 1.64
C GLU A 83 -4.07 -15.10 1.61
N HIS A 84 -3.25 -14.56 2.49
CA HIS A 84 -1.87 -14.99 2.69
C HIS A 84 -1.49 -14.85 4.16
N TYR A 85 -0.57 -15.71 4.58
CA TYR A 85 0.06 -15.58 5.87
C TYR A 85 1.26 -14.63 5.76
N ARG A 86 1.46 -13.83 6.80
CA ARG A 86 2.64 -12.98 7.01
C ARG A 86 2.92 -12.82 8.50
N LEU A 87 3.99 -12.12 8.83
CA LEU A 87 4.21 -11.65 10.20
C LEU A 87 3.23 -10.50 10.53
N PRO A 88 2.82 -10.34 11.79
CA PRO A 88 2.08 -9.15 12.19
C PRO A 88 2.93 -7.90 11.98
N SER A 89 2.31 -6.77 11.63
CA SER A 89 2.99 -5.49 11.78
C SER A 89 3.13 -5.11 13.26
N ASP A 90 4.06 -4.21 13.61
CA ASP A 90 4.23 -3.69 14.96
C ASP A 90 2.94 -3.03 15.47
N HIS A 91 2.21 -2.33 14.58
CA HIS A 91 0.94 -1.70 14.96
C HIS A 91 -0.16 -2.73 15.20
N GLU A 92 -0.25 -3.76 14.35
CA GLU A 92 -1.19 -4.86 14.55
C GLU A 92 -0.89 -5.61 15.86
N TRP A 93 0.38 -5.85 16.15
CA TRP A 93 0.82 -6.44 17.42
C TRP A 93 0.43 -5.55 18.61
N SER A 94 0.56 -4.23 18.47
CA SER A 94 0.15 -3.26 19.49
C SER A 94 -1.37 -3.26 19.69
N CYS A 95 -2.16 -3.42 18.63
CA CYS A 95 -3.61 -3.64 18.73
C CYS A 95 -3.95 -4.95 19.46
N ALA A 96 -3.18 -6.01 19.19
CA ALA A 96 -3.35 -7.31 19.83
C ALA A 96 -3.08 -7.28 21.36
N VAL A 97 -2.38 -6.27 21.86
CA VAL A 97 -2.19 -5.99 23.31
C VAL A 97 -2.89 -4.69 23.75
N GLU A 98 -3.91 -4.25 23.01
CA GLU A 98 -4.81 -3.14 23.35
C GLU A 98 -4.13 -1.76 23.46
N LEU A 99 -3.02 -1.56 22.75
CA LEU A 99 -2.32 -0.28 22.66
C LEU A 99 -2.61 0.50 21.37
N GLY A 100 -3.37 -0.05 20.43
CA GLY A 100 -3.58 0.52 19.09
C GLY A 100 -4.05 1.99 19.08
N THR A 101 -4.97 2.37 19.97
CA THR A 101 -5.46 3.77 20.08
C THR A 101 -4.58 4.68 20.94
N ARG A 102 -3.53 4.13 21.56
CA ARG A 102 -2.63 4.83 22.48
C ARG A 102 -1.28 5.16 21.87
N GLU A 103 -1.07 4.77 20.61
CA GLU A 103 0.16 4.93 19.88
C GLU A 103 -0.13 5.46 18.48
N ASP A 104 0.78 6.25 17.93
CA ASP A 104 0.70 6.71 16.54
C ASP A 104 1.22 5.61 15.60
N PRO A 105 0.39 5.04 14.72
CA PRO A 105 0.79 4.02 13.76
C PRO A 105 1.79 4.53 12.72
N ALA A 106 1.88 5.84 12.47
CA ALA A 106 2.82 6.43 11.51
C ALA A 106 4.24 6.50 12.08
N MET A 107 4.41 6.41 13.40
CA MET A 107 5.73 6.38 14.02
C MET A 107 6.40 5.01 13.85
N LEU A 108 7.70 5.06 13.57
CA LEU A 108 8.54 3.86 13.49
C LEU A 108 8.52 3.09 14.83
N PRO A 109 8.53 1.74 14.80
CA PRO A 109 8.38 0.90 15.99
C PRO A 109 9.29 1.28 17.16
N LEU A 110 10.58 1.51 16.91
CA LEU A 110 11.55 1.78 17.98
C LEU A 110 11.37 3.16 18.63
N THR A 111 10.73 4.12 17.94
CA THR A 111 10.39 5.44 18.53
C THR A 111 9.32 5.31 19.62
N LYS A 112 8.46 4.28 19.51
CA LYS A 112 7.36 4.01 20.45
C LYS A 112 7.79 3.15 21.64
N SER A 113 9.03 2.63 21.63
CA SER A 113 9.50 1.66 22.63
C SER A 113 9.43 2.21 24.05
N ALA A 114 8.75 1.45 24.93
CA ALA A 114 8.62 1.72 26.36
C ALA A 114 8.08 3.13 26.71
N LYS A 115 7.24 3.70 25.83
CA LYS A 115 6.61 5.02 26.05
C LYS A 115 5.31 4.97 26.86
N ILE A 116 4.71 3.79 26.97
CA ILE A 116 3.53 3.55 27.81
C ILE A 116 4.00 2.76 29.02
N ASN A 117 4.06 3.45 30.17
CA ASN A 117 4.49 2.89 31.44
C ASN A 117 3.41 1.99 32.05
N ASP A 118 3.85 1.04 32.86
CA ASP A 118 3.04 0.23 33.76
C ASP A 118 1.86 -0.51 33.10
N VAL A 119 2.00 -0.83 31.82
CA VAL A 119 1.07 -1.68 31.07
C VAL A 119 1.84 -2.85 30.51
N PHE A 120 1.52 -4.03 31.03
CA PHE A 120 2.08 -5.33 30.67
C PHE A 120 1.01 -6.16 29.93
N PRO A 121 1.39 -7.25 29.24
CA PRO A 121 0.44 -8.13 28.57
C PRO A 121 -0.63 -8.74 29.49
N TRP A 122 -0.37 -8.78 30.80
CA TRP A 122 -1.29 -9.28 31.84
C TRP A 122 -2.01 -8.18 32.64
N GLY A 123 -1.81 -6.90 32.34
CA GLY A 123 -2.41 -5.77 33.06
C GLY A 123 -1.36 -4.82 33.65
N THR A 124 -1.63 -4.24 34.83
CA THR A 124 -0.79 -3.17 35.42
C THR A 124 0.05 -3.63 36.61
N GLN A 125 -0.13 -4.86 37.08
CA GLN A 125 0.52 -5.38 38.28
C GLN A 125 2.00 -5.69 38.04
N TRP A 126 2.87 -5.30 38.98
CA TRP A 126 4.27 -5.72 39.06
C TRP A 126 4.63 -6.13 40.50
N PRO A 127 5.40 -7.22 40.74
CA PRO A 127 5.87 -8.23 39.77
C PRO A 127 4.71 -8.96 39.08
N PRO A 128 4.96 -9.74 38.00
CA PRO A 128 3.91 -10.45 37.29
C PRO A 128 3.12 -11.35 38.26
N PRO A 129 1.78 -11.40 38.19
CA PRO A 129 0.99 -12.33 38.99
C PRO A 129 1.25 -13.78 38.53
N LYS A 130 1.01 -14.76 39.41
CA LYS A 130 1.14 -16.18 39.06
C LYS A 130 0.35 -16.50 37.78
N GLY A 131 1.03 -17.08 36.80
CA GLY A 131 0.43 -17.45 35.51
C GLY A 131 0.35 -16.32 34.49
N ALA A 132 1.09 -15.22 34.67
CA ALA A 132 1.11 -14.09 33.74
C ALA A 132 1.80 -14.37 32.40
N GLY A 133 2.74 -15.33 32.36
CA GLY A 133 3.50 -15.69 31.17
C GLY A 133 4.78 -16.45 31.53
N ASN A 134 5.60 -16.78 30.53
CA ASN A 134 6.89 -17.43 30.76
C ASN A 134 8.01 -16.39 30.72
N TYR A 135 8.66 -16.14 31.86
CA TYR A 135 9.71 -15.15 32.05
C TYR A 135 10.82 -15.73 32.93
N ALA A 136 11.88 -14.97 33.21
CA ALA A 136 12.96 -15.45 34.07
C ALA A 136 12.52 -15.44 35.56
N GLY A 137 11.77 -16.44 35.99
CA GLY A 137 11.36 -16.66 37.39
C GLY A 137 12.46 -17.26 38.28
N GLU A 138 12.18 -17.46 39.56
CA GLU A 138 13.12 -17.99 40.56
C GLU A 138 13.62 -19.41 40.25
N GLU A 139 12.84 -20.21 39.51
CA GLU A 139 13.20 -21.54 39.00
C GLU A 139 14.40 -21.51 38.04
N MET A 140 14.67 -20.38 37.38
CA MET A 140 15.80 -20.18 36.48
C MET A 140 17.11 -19.91 37.24
N GLN A 141 17.02 -19.57 38.54
CA GLN A 141 18.17 -19.17 39.36
C GLN A 141 19.32 -20.20 39.36
N PRO A 142 19.10 -21.52 39.54
CA PRO A 142 20.18 -22.50 39.54
C PRO A 142 20.89 -22.60 38.18
N ASP A 143 20.13 -22.54 37.08
CA ASP A 143 20.67 -22.64 35.72
C ASP A 143 21.41 -21.37 35.30
N ARG A 144 20.94 -20.21 35.78
CA ARG A 144 21.64 -18.93 35.63
C ARG A 144 22.99 -18.94 36.37
N ASP A 145 23.00 -19.35 37.63
CA ASP A 145 24.22 -19.36 38.44
C ASP A 145 25.25 -20.39 37.95
N ALA A 146 24.78 -21.48 37.34
CA ALA A 146 25.62 -22.44 36.63
C ALA A 146 26.14 -21.92 35.26
N GLY A 147 25.71 -20.73 34.82
CA GLY A 147 26.14 -20.13 33.56
C GLY A 147 25.56 -20.78 32.30
N LYS A 148 24.50 -21.60 32.40
CA LYS A 148 23.92 -22.31 31.25
C LYS A 148 23.34 -21.35 30.20
N PHE A 149 22.83 -20.20 30.64
CA PHE A 149 22.19 -19.21 29.78
C PHE A 149 22.80 -17.81 29.99
N PRO A 150 23.97 -17.51 29.40
CA PRO A 150 24.72 -16.28 29.67
C PRO A 150 23.98 -14.97 29.37
N ALA A 151 22.94 -15.01 28.53
CA ALA A 151 22.12 -13.86 28.19
C ALA A 151 21.18 -13.44 29.32
N VAL A 152 20.81 -14.37 30.21
CA VAL A 152 19.90 -14.12 31.34
C VAL A 152 20.70 -13.55 32.50
N LYS A 153 20.37 -12.31 32.90
CA LYS A 153 21.16 -11.54 33.88
C LYS A 153 20.56 -11.51 35.27
N GLY A 154 19.27 -11.76 35.40
CA GLY A 154 18.56 -11.75 36.66
C GLY A 154 17.38 -12.71 36.65
N VAL A 155 16.64 -12.71 37.76
CA VAL A 155 15.34 -13.37 37.88
C VAL A 155 14.35 -12.41 38.54
N ILE A 156 13.07 -12.58 38.27
CA ILE A 156 12.00 -11.77 38.85
C ILE A 156 11.69 -12.32 40.25
N ALA A 157 12.06 -11.56 41.28
CA ALA A 157 11.82 -11.94 42.67
C ALA A 157 10.31 -12.15 42.95
N GLY A 158 9.99 -13.26 43.61
CA GLY A 158 8.62 -13.66 43.93
C GLY A 158 7.80 -14.19 42.74
N TYR A 159 8.43 -14.41 41.58
CA TYR A 159 7.79 -14.98 40.40
C TYR A 159 8.30 -16.39 40.11
N ASN A 160 7.38 -17.30 39.82
CA ASN A 160 7.68 -18.66 39.39
C ASN A 160 6.55 -19.13 38.46
N ASP A 161 6.90 -19.44 37.22
CA ASP A 161 5.97 -19.92 36.20
C ASP A 161 6.11 -21.44 35.93
N GLY A 162 7.17 -22.05 36.47
CA GLY A 162 7.44 -23.48 36.42
C GLY A 162 8.29 -23.91 35.24
N PHE A 163 8.78 -22.97 34.42
CA PHE A 163 9.56 -23.24 33.22
C PHE A 163 10.88 -22.48 33.21
N VAL A 164 12.00 -23.20 33.18
CA VAL A 164 13.34 -22.61 33.10
C VAL A 164 13.63 -22.04 31.71
N THR A 165 13.02 -22.62 30.66
CA THR A 165 13.14 -22.17 29.27
C THR A 165 11.75 -22.09 28.64
N THR A 166 11.62 -22.15 27.31
CA THR A 166 10.30 -22.11 26.65
C THR A 166 9.31 -23.11 27.24
N SER A 167 8.04 -22.73 27.27
CA SER A 167 6.90 -23.56 27.69
C SER A 167 6.09 -23.99 26.47
N PRO A 168 5.27 -25.05 26.56
CA PRO A 168 4.25 -25.32 25.55
C PRO A 168 3.36 -24.09 25.35
N VAL A 169 3.06 -23.74 24.09
CA VAL A 169 2.21 -22.58 23.80
C VAL A 169 0.83 -22.73 24.44
N GLY A 170 0.28 -21.63 24.95
CA GLY A 170 -1.00 -21.63 25.64
C GLY A 170 -1.00 -22.22 27.04
N SER A 171 0.18 -22.36 27.68
CA SER A 171 0.28 -22.74 29.10
C SER A 171 -0.26 -21.66 30.06
N PHE A 172 -0.28 -20.40 29.60
CA PHE A 172 -0.75 -19.25 30.37
C PHE A 172 -2.09 -18.74 29.87
N ALA A 173 -2.71 -17.80 30.60
CA ALA A 173 -4.01 -17.27 30.21
C ALA A 173 -3.93 -16.50 28.88
N ALA A 174 -4.93 -16.69 28.02
CA ALA A 174 -5.09 -15.84 26.85
C ALA A 174 -5.57 -14.44 27.24
N ASN A 175 -5.22 -13.44 26.42
CA ASN A 175 -5.81 -12.11 26.53
C ASN A 175 -7.28 -12.10 26.06
N ARG A 176 -7.93 -10.93 26.12
CA ARG A 176 -9.35 -10.75 25.75
C ARG A 176 -9.72 -11.16 24.31
N PHE A 177 -8.74 -11.26 23.41
CA PHE A 177 -8.94 -11.69 22.02
C PHE A 177 -8.77 -13.20 21.84
N GLY A 178 -8.37 -13.93 22.89
CA GLY A 178 -8.04 -15.35 22.80
C GLY A 178 -6.61 -15.61 22.31
N LEU A 179 -5.72 -14.61 22.41
CA LEU A 179 -4.31 -14.77 22.07
C LEU A 179 -3.49 -15.16 23.30
N TYR A 180 -2.71 -16.22 23.15
CA TYR A 180 -1.79 -16.72 24.16
C TYR A 180 -0.39 -16.20 23.91
N ASP A 181 0.42 -16.13 24.96
CA ASP A 181 1.86 -15.86 24.86
C ASP A 181 2.15 -14.54 24.13
N MET A 182 1.32 -13.51 24.36
CA MET A 182 1.59 -12.15 23.87
C MET A 182 2.64 -11.43 24.73
N GLY A 183 2.97 -11.99 25.89
CA GLY A 183 4.11 -11.62 26.70
C GLY A 183 4.84 -12.87 27.19
N GLY A 184 6.16 -12.85 27.10
CA GLY A 184 7.02 -13.95 27.52
C GLY A 184 7.04 -15.09 26.52
N ASN A 185 7.57 -16.23 26.96
CA ASN A 185 7.90 -17.40 26.15
C ASN A 185 8.96 -17.06 25.09
N VAL A 186 8.60 -16.46 23.95
CA VAL A 186 9.59 -16.00 22.96
C VAL A 186 9.24 -14.61 22.45
N ALA A 187 10.28 -13.81 22.19
CA ALA A 187 10.10 -12.53 21.54
C ALA A 187 9.69 -12.78 20.07
N GLN A 188 8.72 -12.02 19.58
CA GLN A 188 8.05 -12.30 18.31
C GLN A 188 8.48 -11.29 17.23
N TRP A 189 8.92 -11.81 16.08
CA TRP A 189 9.22 -11.01 14.88
C TRP A 189 7.98 -10.26 14.38
N CYS A 190 8.14 -8.96 14.11
CA CYS A 190 7.19 -8.17 13.33
C CYS A 190 7.70 -7.90 11.91
N GLU A 191 6.79 -7.58 11.00
CA GLU A 191 7.08 -7.31 9.59
C GLU A 191 7.95 -6.05 9.37
N ASP A 192 7.74 -5.03 10.21
CA ASP A 192 8.26 -3.68 10.01
C ASP A 192 9.78 -3.55 10.17
N TRP A 193 10.32 -2.50 9.55
CA TRP A 193 11.60 -1.94 9.97
C TRP A 193 11.40 -1.15 11.26
N GLY A 194 12.26 -1.37 12.24
CA GLY A 194 12.20 -0.72 13.54
C GLY A 194 12.55 0.77 13.50
N ASP A 195 13.40 1.18 12.57
CA ASP A 195 13.92 2.53 12.45
C ASP A 195 14.43 2.89 11.04
N LYS A 196 14.98 4.11 10.90
CA LYS A 196 15.50 4.64 9.63
C LYS A 196 16.70 3.85 9.09
N ASP A 197 17.46 3.22 9.99
CA ASP A 197 18.62 2.39 9.65
C ASP A 197 18.23 0.96 9.26
N ARG A 198 16.93 0.68 9.15
CA ARG A 198 16.39 -0.62 8.74
C ARG A 198 16.84 -1.76 9.64
N THR A 199 16.79 -1.54 10.96
CA THR A 199 16.91 -2.65 11.92
C THR A 199 15.58 -3.39 12.05
N ARG A 200 15.62 -4.66 12.49
CA ARG A 200 14.41 -5.44 12.75
C ARG A 200 13.91 -5.22 14.17
N VAL A 201 12.63 -5.51 14.39
CA VAL A 201 11.97 -5.31 15.67
C VAL A 201 11.31 -6.59 16.17
N LEU A 202 11.45 -6.82 17.48
CA LEU A 202 10.74 -7.86 18.23
C LEU A 202 9.81 -7.22 19.27
N ARG A 203 8.79 -7.99 19.65
CA ARG A 203 7.80 -7.63 20.68
C ARG A 203 7.61 -8.79 21.67
N GLY A 204 7.11 -8.46 22.87
CA GLY A 204 6.62 -9.45 23.84
C GLY A 204 7.63 -9.97 24.86
N GLU A 205 8.93 -9.78 24.63
CA GLU A 205 10.00 -10.38 25.46
C GLU A 205 9.93 -11.92 25.50
N SER A 206 10.77 -12.60 26.28
CA SER A 206 10.99 -14.05 26.23
C SER A 206 11.10 -14.66 27.62
N TRP A 207 11.24 -16.00 27.67
CA TRP A 207 11.54 -16.80 28.86
C TRP A 207 12.79 -16.32 29.63
N GLY A 208 13.71 -15.61 28.97
CA GLY A 208 14.91 -15.05 29.59
C GLY A 208 14.75 -13.63 30.16
N GLY A 209 13.55 -13.03 30.05
CA GLY A 209 13.31 -11.65 30.40
C GLY A 209 13.03 -11.44 31.89
N ASP A 210 13.81 -10.58 32.54
CA ASP A 210 13.67 -10.21 33.96
C ASP A 210 13.47 -8.69 34.18
N VAL A 211 13.85 -7.89 33.19
CA VAL A 211 13.85 -6.43 33.30
C VAL A 211 12.44 -5.87 33.10
N ARG A 212 11.84 -5.32 34.17
CA ARG A 212 10.51 -4.68 34.18
C ARG A 212 10.18 -3.86 32.93
N GLY A 213 11.08 -2.97 32.52
CA GLY A 213 10.87 -2.10 31.35
C GLY A 213 10.77 -2.84 30.01
N ARG A 214 11.36 -4.04 29.89
CA ARG A 214 11.31 -4.87 28.69
C ARG A 214 10.02 -5.68 28.57
N LEU A 215 9.36 -5.94 29.69
CA LEU A 215 8.11 -6.70 29.75
C LEU A 215 6.88 -5.81 29.48
N LEU A 216 7.05 -4.49 29.32
CA LEU A 216 5.95 -3.59 28.96
C LEU A 216 5.37 -3.97 27.59
N SER A 217 4.05 -3.90 27.45
CA SER A 217 3.35 -4.07 26.16
C SER A 217 3.85 -3.09 25.10
N SER A 218 4.35 -1.91 25.51
CA SER A 218 4.90 -0.91 24.59
C SER A 218 6.39 -1.08 24.28
N HIS A 219 7.09 -2.06 24.87
CA HIS A 219 8.52 -2.27 24.64
C HIS A 219 8.80 -2.96 23.29
N ARG A 220 9.70 -2.36 22.50
CA ARG A 220 10.25 -2.91 21.27
C ARG A 220 11.73 -3.20 21.47
N GLU A 221 12.15 -4.39 21.08
CA GLU A 221 13.57 -4.72 21.06
C GLU A 221 14.16 -4.46 19.68
N ARG A 222 15.26 -3.70 19.63
CA ARG A 222 16.10 -3.54 18.44
C ARG A 222 17.02 -4.74 18.36
N VAL A 223 16.96 -5.49 17.27
CA VAL A 223 17.81 -6.67 17.10
C VAL A 223 18.46 -6.73 15.70
N PRO A 224 19.65 -7.35 15.59
CA PRO A 224 20.20 -7.71 14.29
C PRO A 224 19.34 -8.81 13.65
N SER A 225 19.51 -9.06 12.34
CA SER A 225 18.80 -10.11 11.58
C SER A 225 19.23 -11.56 11.92
N GLY A 226 19.78 -11.77 13.13
CA GLY A 226 20.30 -13.06 13.57
C GLY A 226 19.20 -14.01 14.10
N ARG A 227 19.64 -15.21 14.51
CA ARG A 227 18.79 -16.21 15.19
C ARG A 227 19.22 -16.32 16.65
N TYR A 228 18.24 -16.37 17.56
CA TYR A 228 18.47 -16.56 18.98
C TYR A 228 17.45 -17.53 19.56
N ASN A 229 17.80 -18.21 20.64
CA ASN A 229 16.98 -19.22 21.30
C ASN A 229 15.80 -18.61 22.11
N SER A 230 15.69 -17.29 22.12
CA SER A 230 14.58 -16.51 22.65
C SER A 230 13.72 -15.87 21.55
N PHE A 231 14.08 -16.01 20.27
CA PHE A 231 13.38 -15.35 19.16
C PHE A 231 12.55 -16.37 18.38
N GLY A 232 11.26 -16.08 18.27
CA GLY A 232 10.29 -16.83 17.47
C GLY A 232 9.38 -15.87 16.70
N PHE A 233 8.21 -16.35 16.34
CA PHE A 233 7.22 -15.55 15.60
C PHE A 233 5.84 -16.15 15.70
N ARG A 234 4.84 -15.37 15.28
CA ARG A 234 3.50 -15.87 14.96
C ARG A 234 3.08 -15.39 13.59
N CYS A 235 2.16 -16.11 12.98
CA CYS A 235 1.55 -15.70 11.72
C CYS A 235 0.27 -14.89 11.98
N VAL A 236 0.04 -13.91 11.13
CA VAL A 236 -1.30 -13.38 10.88
C VAL A 236 -1.77 -13.84 9.50
N LEU A 237 -3.08 -14.00 9.36
CA LEU A 237 -3.74 -14.19 8.09
C LEU A 237 -4.37 -12.86 7.67
N SER A 238 -3.89 -12.35 6.54
CA SER A 238 -4.36 -11.12 5.92
C SER A 238 -5.00 -11.44 4.58
N ALA A 239 -6.17 -10.85 4.33
CA ALA A 239 -6.58 -10.61 2.96
C ALA A 239 -5.62 -9.55 2.39
N VAL A 240 -4.94 -9.85 1.29
CA VAL A 240 -4.59 -8.82 0.31
C VAL A 240 -5.93 -8.20 -0.10
N ALA A 241 -5.95 -6.90 -0.41
CA ALA A 241 -7.02 -6.37 -1.25
C ALA A 241 -7.28 -7.39 -2.39
N ALA A 242 -8.57 -7.59 -2.72
CA ALA A 242 -9.11 -8.61 -3.63
C ALA A 242 -8.16 -8.99 -4.78
N PRO A 243 -8.28 -10.20 -5.35
CA PRO A 243 -7.36 -10.60 -6.42
C PRO A 243 -7.52 -9.54 -7.50
N ALA A 244 -6.47 -9.23 -8.23
CA ALA A 244 -6.64 -8.60 -9.53
C ALA A 244 -7.84 -9.26 -10.22
N GLN A 245 -9.00 -8.58 -10.23
CA GLN A 245 -10.13 -8.98 -11.03
C GLN A 245 -9.50 -9.14 -12.41
N SER A 246 -9.58 -10.31 -13.04
CA SER A 246 -8.89 -10.52 -14.31
C SER A 246 -9.12 -9.30 -15.17
N SER A 247 -8.05 -8.66 -15.65
CA SER A 247 -8.24 -7.38 -16.34
C SER A 247 -9.25 -7.54 -17.49
N ALA A 248 -9.34 -8.74 -18.08
CA ALA A 248 -10.35 -9.16 -19.08
C ALA A 248 -11.81 -9.11 -18.61
N ALA A 249 -12.08 -9.28 -17.31
CA ALA A 249 -13.41 -9.25 -16.70
C ALA A 249 -13.82 -7.85 -16.19
N ALA A 250 -12.93 -6.86 -16.26
CA ALA A 250 -13.24 -5.50 -15.83
C ALA A 250 -14.42 -4.90 -16.61
N THR A 251 -15.31 -4.24 -15.89
CA THR A 251 -16.44 -3.46 -16.43
C THR A 251 -16.44 -2.07 -15.82
N LYS A 252 -17.34 -1.19 -16.27
CA LYS A 252 -17.55 0.12 -15.65
C LYS A 252 -17.91 0.02 -14.16
N ASP A 253 -18.81 -0.91 -13.82
CA ASP A 253 -19.32 -1.07 -12.46
C ASP A 253 -18.42 -1.94 -11.57
N ALA A 254 -17.54 -2.73 -12.18
CA ALA A 254 -16.55 -3.56 -11.51
C ALA A 254 -15.16 -3.35 -12.15
N PRO A 255 -14.49 -2.23 -11.82
CA PRO A 255 -13.21 -1.87 -12.42
C PRO A 255 -12.08 -2.81 -11.97
N PHE A 256 -11.11 -3.02 -12.86
CA PHE A 256 -9.84 -3.63 -12.48
C PHE A 256 -9.09 -2.71 -11.52
N VAL A 257 -8.53 -3.26 -10.44
CA VAL A 257 -7.76 -2.49 -9.46
C VAL A 257 -6.36 -3.06 -9.34
N ASN A 258 -5.34 -2.21 -9.48
CA ASN A 258 -3.94 -2.62 -9.39
C ASN A 258 -3.39 -2.53 -7.94
N THR A 259 -2.11 -2.86 -7.73
CA THR A 259 -1.50 -2.84 -6.38
C THR A 259 -1.36 -1.44 -5.75
N LEU A 260 -1.54 -0.37 -6.53
CA LEU A 260 -1.59 1.01 -6.03
C LEU A 260 -3.03 1.48 -5.72
N GLY A 261 -4.02 0.62 -5.92
CA GLY A 261 -5.44 0.99 -5.75
C GLY A 261 -5.96 1.89 -6.88
N MET A 262 -5.25 1.99 -8.01
CA MET A 262 -5.76 2.67 -9.21
C MET A 262 -6.82 1.79 -9.86
N LYS A 263 -7.93 2.41 -10.29
CA LYS A 263 -9.07 1.70 -10.89
C LYS A 263 -9.07 1.89 -12.41
N PHE A 264 -9.33 0.83 -13.15
CA PHE A 264 -9.33 0.83 -14.61
C PHE A 264 -10.63 0.23 -15.17
N VAL A 265 -11.22 0.91 -16.15
CA VAL A 265 -12.48 0.52 -16.82
C VAL A 265 -12.27 0.40 -18.34
N PRO A 266 -13.00 -0.50 -19.02
CA PRO A 266 -12.87 -0.65 -20.46
C PRO A 266 -13.47 0.55 -21.20
N VAL A 267 -12.72 1.09 -22.17
CA VAL A 267 -13.23 2.05 -23.14
C VAL A 267 -13.34 1.35 -24.50
N PRO A 268 -14.51 1.35 -25.15
CA PRO A 268 -14.64 0.86 -26.52
C PRO A 268 -13.80 1.73 -27.46
N ILE A 269 -12.76 1.13 -28.05
CA ILE A 269 -11.96 1.80 -29.08
C ILE A 269 -12.52 1.41 -30.44
N THR A 270 -13.03 2.41 -31.16
CA THR A 270 -13.57 2.25 -32.51
C THR A 270 -12.72 3.04 -33.51
N GLY A 271 -12.13 2.34 -34.48
CA GLY A 271 -11.17 2.90 -35.43
C GLY A 271 -9.77 3.11 -34.85
N GLY A 272 -8.83 3.50 -35.72
CA GLY A 272 -7.44 3.75 -35.35
C GLY A 272 -6.60 2.48 -35.06
N PRO A 273 -5.35 2.64 -34.59
CA PRO A 273 -4.38 1.54 -34.48
C PRO A 273 -4.70 0.44 -33.46
N THR A 274 -5.64 0.72 -32.56
CA THR A 274 -6.06 -0.18 -31.49
C THR A 274 -7.54 -0.53 -31.57
N ASP A 275 -8.15 -0.35 -32.75
CA ASP A 275 -9.54 -0.75 -33.03
C ASP A 275 -9.81 -2.19 -32.59
N GLY A 276 -10.92 -2.41 -31.90
CA GLY A 276 -11.32 -3.70 -31.36
C GLY A 276 -10.41 -4.28 -30.28
N LYS A 277 -9.27 -3.65 -29.95
CA LYS A 277 -8.40 -4.08 -28.84
C LYS A 277 -9.01 -3.64 -27.52
N ARG A 278 -8.82 -4.50 -26.52
CA ARG A 278 -9.32 -4.24 -25.17
C ARG A 278 -8.35 -3.32 -24.41
N VAL A 279 -8.71 -2.06 -24.26
CA VAL A 279 -7.93 -1.04 -23.55
C VAL A 279 -8.70 -0.62 -22.30
N LEU A 280 -8.05 -0.72 -21.13
CA LEU A 280 -8.62 -0.21 -19.88
C LEU A 280 -8.00 1.14 -19.53
N PHE A 281 -8.83 2.14 -19.30
CA PHE A 281 -8.39 3.46 -18.86
C PHE A 281 -8.42 3.55 -17.35
N SER A 282 -7.38 4.14 -16.75
CA SER A 282 -7.47 4.64 -15.38
C SER A 282 -8.66 5.59 -15.31
N VAL A 283 -9.54 5.40 -14.32
CA VAL A 283 -10.77 6.20 -14.20
C VAL A 283 -10.49 7.66 -13.86
N TRP A 284 -9.31 7.96 -13.32
CA TRP A 284 -8.80 9.30 -13.02
C TRP A 284 -7.37 9.48 -13.53
N GLU A 285 -6.89 10.72 -13.55
CA GLU A 285 -5.48 11.09 -13.70
C GLU A 285 -4.61 10.36 -12.66
N THR A 286 -3.33 10.12 -12.97
CA THR A 286 -2.38 9.55 -12.01
C THR A 286 -2.23 10.50 -10.82
N ARG A 287 -2.51 10.02 -9.61
CA ARG A 287 -2.52 10.88 -8.41
C ARG A 287 -1.13 11.12 -7.85
N VAL A 288 -0.98 12.16 -7.04
CA VAL A 288 0.25 12.45 -6.28
C VAL A 288 0.74 11.21 -5.54
N GLN A 289 -0.11 10.54 -4.75
CA GLN A 289 0.30 9.34 -3.99
C GLN A 289 0.77 8.18 -4.87
N ASP A 290 0.22 8.04 -6.08
CA ASP A 290 0.60 6.98 -7.00
C ASP A 290 2.00 7.27 -7.55
N TYR A 291 2.23 8.51 -7.98
CA TYR A 291 3.53 8.96 -8.50
C TYR A 291 4.61 9.07 -7.41
N GLU A 292 4.25 9.36 -6.15
CA GLU A 292 5.19 9.32 -5.02
C GLU A 292 5.72 7.92 -4.75
N ALA A 293 4.91 6.88 -4.96
CA ALA A 293 5.39 5.50 -4.86
C ALA A 293 6.48 5.21 -5.91
N PHE A 294 6.29 5.70 -7.14
CA PHE A 294 7.29 5.62 -8.21
C PHE A 294 8.57 6.38 -7.87
N VAL A 295 8.46 7.64 -7.45
CA VAL A 295 9.60 8.48 -7.06
C VAL A 295 10.37 7.85 -5.91
N LYS A 296 9.68 7.31 -4.90
CA LYS A 296 10.30 6.66 -3.74
C LYS A 296 11.12 5.44 -4.13
N GLU A 297 10.63 4.61 -5.05
CA GLU A 297 11.30 3.37 -5.44
C GLU A 297 12.42 3.58 -6.45
N THR A 298 12.21 4.50 -7.40
CA THR A 298 13.19 4.77 -8.46
C THR A 298 14.19 5.86 -8.09
N ARG A 299 13.91 6.64 -7.04
CA ARG A 299 14.65 7.85 -6.65
C ARG A 299 14.71 8.91 -7.74
N ARG A 300 13.77 8.89 -8.70
CA ARG A 300 13.67 9.89 -9.77
C ARG A 300 13.33 11.26 -9.17
N ALA A 301 13.96 12.31 -9.66
CA ALA A 301 13.64 13.66 -9.23
C ALA A 301 12.26 14.07 -9.75
N TRP A 302 11.45 14.69 -8.90
CA TRP A 302 10.16 15.26 -9.27
C TRP A 302 10.03 16.68 -8.71
N PRO A 303 10.23 17.71 -9.55
CA PRO A 303 9.99 19.10 -9.16
C PRO A 303 8.50 19.30 -8.89
N LYS A 304 8.13 19.66 -7.66
CA LYS A 304 6.74 19.94 -7.29
C LYS A 304 6.29 21.30 -7.85
N PRO A 305 4.98 21.49 -8.14
CA PRO A 305 4.45 22.80 -8.49
C PRO A 305 4.58 23.78 -7.31
N ASP A 306 4.37 25.08 -7.57
CA ASP A 306 4.42 26.15 -6.57
C ASP A 306 3.09 26.35 -5.81
N PHE A 307 2.22 25.35 -5.85
CA PHE A 307 0.97 25.26 -5.09
C PHE A 307 0.85 23.92 -4.36
N GLU A 308 0.00 23.89 -3.33
CA GLU A 308 -0.19 22.67 -2.53
C GLU A 308 -0.99 21.61 -3.29
N GLN A 309 -0.56 20.35 -3.15
CA GLN A 309 -1.28 19.20 -3.67
C GLN A 309 -1.44 18.13 -2.59
N GLY A 310 -2.67 17.71 -2.35
CA GLY A 310 -2.96 16.55 -1.51
C GLY A 310 -2.69 15.23 -2.23
N ALA A 311 -2.66 14.13 -1.47
CA ALA A 311 -2.38 12.77 -1.96
C ALA A 311 -3.25 12.32 -3.16
N THR A 312 -4.49 12.81 -3.24
CA THR A 312 -5.48 12.45 -4.27
C THR A 312 -5.58 13.46 -5.41
N HIS A 313 -4.77 14.52 -5.45
CA HIS A 313 -4.70 15.45 -6.57
C HIS A 313 -3.93 14.82 -7.76
N PRO A 314 -4.08 15.30 -9.00
CA PRO A 314 -3.26 14.83 -10.12
C PRO A 314 -1.78 15.15 -9.90
N ALA A 315 -0.90 14.19 -10.21
CA ALA A 315 0.53 14.47 -10.27
C ALA A 315 0.84 15.33 -11.50
N VAL A 316 1.38 16.53 -11.28
CA VAL A 316 1.68 17.52 -12.32
C VAL A 316 3.15 17.96 -12.29
N ASN A 317 3.53 18.85 -13.21
CA ASN A 317 4.91 19.31 -13.41
C ASN A 317 5.87 18.22 -13.90
N LEU A 318 5.29 17.31 -14.71
CA LEU A 318 5.95 16.17 -15.32
C LEU A 318 6.12 16.44 -16.82
N ASN A 319 7.17 15.88 -17.40
CA ASN A 319 7.32 15.80 -18.85
C ASN A 319 6.78 14.46 -19.37
N GLU A 320 6.76 14.26 -20.69
CA GLU A 320 6.26 13.01 -21.29
C GLU A 320 7.07 11.80 -20.81
N GLU A 321 8.41 11.91 -20.80
CA GLU A 321 9.31 10.82 -20.44
C GLU A 321 9.08 10.33 -19.00
N ASP A 322 8.81 11.24 -18.07
CA ASP A 322 8.45 10.93 -16.69
C ASP A 322 7.16 10.11 -16.61
N ALA A 323 6.13 10.53 -17.37
CA ALA A 323 4.83 9.88 -17.42
C ALA A 323 4.94 8.48 -18.06
N ALA A 324 5.73 8.34 -19.13
CA ALA A 324 6.04 7.06 -19.76
C ALA A 324 6.85 6.15 -18.82
N ALA A 325 7.87 6.68 -18.14
CA ALA A 325 8.68 5.93 -17.19
C ALA A 325 7.86 5.40 -16.01
N PHE A 326 6.88 6.16 -15.51
CA PHE A 326 5.92 5.67 -14.52
C PHE A 326 5.16 4.44 -15.03
N CYS A 327 4.67 4.47 -16.27
CA CYS A 327 3.94 3.35 -16.86
C CYS A 327 4.80 2.08 -16.98
N VAL A 328 6.07 2.23 -17.38
CA VAL A 328 7.04 1.13 -17.45
C VAL A 328 7.28 0.55 -16.05
N TRP A 329 7.58 1.41 -15.06
CA TRP A 329 7.78 0.97 -13.68
C TRP A 329 6.55 0.26 -13.11
N LEU A 330 5.35 0.79 -13.34
CA LEU A 330 4.11 0.18 -12.87
C LEU A 330 3.91 -1.20 -13.49
N THR A 331 4.22 -1.36 -14.77
CA THR A 331 4.20 -2.67 -15.45
C THR A 331 5.12 -3.67 -14.77
N GLU A 332 6.37 -3.30 -14.50
CA GLU A 332 7.35 -4.17 -13.85
C GLU A 332 6.97 -4.49 -12.41
N ARG A 333 6.46 -3.50 -11.67
CA ARG A 333 5.97 -3.66 -10.31
C ARG A 333 4.86 -4.70 -10.24
N GLU A 334 3.85 -4.57 -11.09
CA GLU A 334 2.69 -5.47 -11.11
C GLU A 334 3.09 -6.89 -11.57
N ARG A 335 4.05 -7.02 -12.49
CA ARG A 335 4.64 -8.32 -12.87
C ARG A 335 5.38 -8.96 -11.70
N LYS A 336 6.21 -8.22 -10.97
CA LYS A 336 6.92 -8.71 -9.77
C LYS A 336 5.94 -9.12 -8.68
N ALA A 337 4.80 -8.45 -8.57
CA ALA A 337 3.71 -8.79 -7.65
C ALA A 337 2.83 -9.96 -8.13
N GLY A 338 3.09 -10.51 -9.32
CA GLY A 338 2.28 -11.57 -9.93
C GLY A 338 0.87 -11.14 -10.35
N GLN A 339 0.60 -9.84 -10.41
CA GLN A 339 -0.72 -9.27 -10.76
C GLN A 339 -0.86 -8.98 -12.26
N LEU A 340 0.24 -9.03 -13.02
CA LEU A 340 0.24 -8.77 -14.45
C LEU A 340 1.08 -9.80 -15.21
N GLY A 341 0.54 -10.31 -16.32
CA GLY A 341 1.24 -11.18 -17.26
C GLY A 341 2.20 -10.41 -18.19
N THR A 342 2.87 -11.15 -19.07
CA THR A 342 3.75 -10.58 -20.11
C THR A 342 2.97 -10.07 -21.32
N ASP A 343 1.71 -10.49 -21.48
CA ASP A 343 0.80 -10.15 -22.58
C ASP A 343 0.24 -8.72 -22.51
N LYS A 344 0.47 -8.01 -21.39
CA LYS A 344 -0.06 -6.68 -21.12
C LYS A 344 0.99 -5.75 -20.51
N SER A 345 0.76 -4.45 -20.67
CA SER A 345 1.55 -3.40 -20.05
C SER A 345 0.73 -2.14 -19.82
N TYR A 346 1.15 -1.35 -18.84
CA TYR A 346 0.67 0.03 -18.70
C TYR A 346 1.43 0.94 -19.67
N ARG A 347 0.74 1.94 -20.20
CA ARG A 347 1.30 3.00 -21.05
C ARG A 347 0.42 4.25 -21.00
N LEU A 348 0.88 5.32 -21.63
CA LEU A 348 0.03 6.47 -21.93
C LEU A 348 -1.05 6.08 -22.97
N PRO A 349 -2.25 6.70 -22.93
CA PRO A 349 -3.26 6.52 -23.98
C PRO A 349 -2.75 7.07 -25.32
N GLY A 350 -3.08 6.43 -26.43
CA GLY A 350 -2.88 7.03 -27.75
C GLY A 350 -3.89 8.16 -28.00
N ASP A 351 -3.59 9.10 -28.91
CA ASP A 351 -4.49 10.22 -29.24
C ASP A 351 -5.91 9.77 -29.60
N HIS A 352 -6.05 8.76 -30.46
CA HIS A 352 -7.36 8.25 -30.84
C HIS A 352 -8.08 7.50 -29.72
N GLU A 353 -7.33 6.83 -28.84
CA GLU A 353 -7.91 6.18 -27.66
C GLU A 353 -8.47 7.23 -26.69
N TRP A 354 -7.76 8.34 -26.53
CA TRP A 354 -8.22 9.49 -25.77
C TRP A 354 -9.48 10.11 -26.38
N SER A 355 -9.54 10.25 -27.70
CA SER A 355 -10.75 10.68 -28.42
C SER A 355 -11.95 9.76 -28.18
N CYS A 356 -11.74 8.44 -28.17
CA CYS A 356 -12.79 7.47 -27.82
C CYS A 356 -13.24 7.66 -26.36
N ALA A 357 -12.29 7.80 -25.43
CA ALA A 357 -12.58 8.05 -24.02
C ALA A 357 -13.38 9.35 -23.79
N ALA A 358 -13.11 10.40 -24.58
CA ALA A 358 -13.80 11.68 -24.55
C ALA A 358 -15.11 11.71 -25.37
N GLY A 359 -15.55 10.58 -25.95
CA GLY A 359 -16.82 10.46 -26.66
C GLY A 359 -16.85 11.06 -28.07
N ILE A 360 -15.69 11.23 -28.71
CA ILE A 360 -15.57 11.78 -30.06
C ILE A 360 -14.87 10.84 -31.06
N GLY A 361 -14.57 9.59 -30.67
CA GLY A 361 -13.82 8.65 -31.50
C GLY A 361 -14.45 8.33 -32.85
N ASP A 362 -15.79 8.32 -32.94
CA ASP A 362 -16.57 8.12 -34.16
C ASP A 362 -16.79 9.41 -34.98
N ARG A 363 -16.33 10.56 -34.46
CA ARG A 363 -16.55 11.90 -35.02
C ARG A 363 -15.30 12.51 -35.66
N GLU A 364 -14.18 11.82 -35.58
CA GLU A 364 -12.94 12.20 -36.23
C GLU A 364 -12.31 11.03 -37.00
N ASP A 365 -11.50 11.37 -37.99
CA ASP A 365 -10.72 10.39 -38.75
C ASP A 365 -9.44 10.04 -37.98
N ALA A 366 -9.39 8.82 -37.44
CA ALA A 366 -8.27 8.32 -36.66
C ALA A 366 -6.93 8.34 -37.40
N ALA A 367 -6.95 8.30 -38.75
CA ALA A 367 -5.75 8.28 -39.58
C ALA A 367 -5.12 9.68 -39.74
N LYS A 368 -5.87 10.75 -39.46
CA LYS A 368 -5.36 12.12 -39.58
C LYS A 368 -4.41 12.47 -38.43
N PRO A 369 -3.35 13.24 -38.72
CA PRO A 369 -2.43 13.70 -37.69
C PRO A 369 -3.13 14.60 -36.66
N PRO A 370 -2.64 14.68 -35.41
CA PRO A 370 -3.26 15.47 -34.36
C PRO A 370 -3.50 16.93 -34.74
N LYS A 371 -2.56 17.56 -35.46
CA LYS A 371 -2.69 18.95 -35.90
C LYS A 371 -3.90 19.20 -36.80
N GLU A 372 -4.25 18.25 -37.66
CA GLU A 372 -5.41 18.36 -38.55
C GLU A 372 -6.74 18.18 -37.82
N LYS A 373 -6.74 17.42 -36.72
CA LYS A 373 -7.91 17.13 -35.89
C LYS A 373 -8.19 18.19 -34.83
N SER A 374 -7.16 18.95 -34.44
CA SER A 374 -7.25 19.94 -33.36
C SER A 374 -8.37 20.95 -33.57
N GLY A 375 -9.35 20.99 -32.66
CA GLY A 375 -10.45 21.94 -32.67
C GLY A 375 -11.46 21.77 -33.81
N ARG A 376 -11.41 20.67 -34.58
CA ARG A 376 -12.32 20.44 -35.73
C ARG A 376 -13.73 20.07 -35.32
N ILE A 377 -13.90 19.47 -34.15
CA ILE A 377 -15.21 19.23 -33.55
C ILE A 377 -15.43 20.37 -32.56
N SER A 378 -16.11 21.43 -33.03
CA SER A 378 -16.25 22.70 -32.32
C SER A 378 -17.43 22.76 -31.35
N THR A 379 -18.20 21.68 -31.22
CA THR A 379 -19.44 21.65 -30.44
C THR A 379 -19.45 20.55 -29.38
N HIS A 380 -18.31 19.92 -29.11
CA HIS A 380 -18.21 18.80 -28.16
C HIS A 380 -17.08 19.02 -27.16
N TYR A 381 -17.46 18.90 -25.89
CA TYR A 381 -16.61 18.97 -24.71
C TYR A 381 -16.67 17.64 -23.96
N PRO A 382 -15.76 17.37 -23.01
CA PRO A 382 -15.78 16.15 -22.21
C PRO A 382 -17.10 15.91 -21.44
N TRP A 383 -17.86 16.98 -21.17
CA TRP A 383 -19.17 16.95 -20.50
C TRP A 383 -20.37 17.01 -21.46
N GLY A 384 -20.17 17.08 -22.78
CA GLY A 384 -21.24 17.17 -23.77
C GLY A 384 -21.18 18.42 -24.65
N ALA A 385 -22.31 18.87 -25.20
CA ALA A 385 -22.36 19.97 -26.17
C ALA A 385 -22.65 21.36 -25.55
N GLN A 386 -22.93 21.42 -24.24
CA GLN A 386 -23.31 22.65 -23.56
C GLN A 386 -22.10 23.58 -23.35
N TRP A 387 -22.28 24.86 -23.65
CA TRP A 387 -21.38 25.94 -23.28
C TRP A 387 -22.17 27.12 -22.69
N PRO A 388 -21.71 27.79 -21.62
CA PRO A 388 -20.54 27.48 -20.77
C PRO A 388 -20.62 26.12 -20.06
N PRO A 389 -19.53 25.64 -19.42
CA PRO A 389 -19.55 24.39 -18.68
C PRO A 389 -20.61 24.44 -17.55
N PRO A 390 -21.41 23.37 -17.34
CA PRO A 390 -22.31 23.29 -16.19
C PRO A 390 -21.55 23.22 -14.86
N PRO A 391 -22.15 23.55 -13.69
CA PRO A 391 -21.47 23.67 -12.38
C PRO A 391 -20.75 22.43 -11.81
N ASP A 392 -20.66 21.33 -12.56
CA ASP A 392 -20.00 20.09 -12.16
C ASP A 392 -19.22 19.46 -13.35
N ALA A 393 -18.88 20.28 -14.35
CA ALA A 393 -18.26 19.81 -15.60
C ALA A 393 -16.81 19.38 -15.45
N GLY A 394 -16.08 19.99 -14.50
CA GLY A 394 -14.66 19.79 -14.29
C GLY A 394 -14.03 20.93 -13.51
N ASN A 395 -12.71 20.88 -13.35
CA ASN A 395 -11.94 21.95 -12.71
C ASN A 395 -11.32 22.85 -13.79
N TYR A 396 -11.74 24.11 -13.84
CA TYR A 396 -11.34 25.09 -14.86
C TYR A 396 -10.95 26.42 -14.22
N SER A 397 -10.52 27.39 -15.01
CA SER A 397 -10.23 28.73 -14.46
C SER A 397 -11.53 29.47 -14.12
N GLY A 398 -12.11 29.23 -12.94
CA GLY A 398 -13.32 29.88 -12.45
C GLY A 398 -13.07 31.12 -11.58
N GLU A 399 -14.14 31.60 -10.94
CA GLU A 399 -14.16 32.84 -10.15
C GLU A 399 -13.33 32.77 -8.86
N GLU A 400 -13.15 31.57 -8.29
CA GLU A 400 -12.30 31.32 -7.12
C GLU A 400 -10.84 31.73 -7.35
N PHE A 401 -10.40 31.83 -8.61
CA PHE A 401 -9.08 32.34 -8.94
C PHE A 401 -8.90 33.84 -8.66
N ARG A 402 -9.98 34.65 -8.56
CA ARG A 402 -9.87 36.11 -8.34
C ARG A 402 -9.19 36.45 -7.00
N ASP A 403 -9.34 35.60 -6.01
CA ASP A 403 -8.80 35.80 -4.65
C ASP A 403 -7.43 35.14 -4.45
N ASP A 404 -6.90 34.47 -5.49
CA ASP A 404 -5.61 33.79 -5.42
C ASP A 404 -4.42 34.77 -5.52
N PRO A 405 -3.36 34.65 -4.69
CA PRO A 405 -2.19 35.52 -4.76
C PRO A 405 -1.40 35.45 -6.08
N GLN A 406 -1.60 34.41 -6.88
CA GLN A 406 -1.06 34.26 -8.24
C GLN A 406 -2.00 34.82 -9.33
N SER A 407 -3.16 35.37 -8.96
CA SER A 407 -4.10 36.01 -9.90
C SER A 407 -3.43 37.10 -10.72
N GLY A 408 -3.63 37.05 -12.05
CA GLY A 408 -3.04 38.00 -13.01
C GLY A 408 -1.65 37.64 -13.58
N LYS A 409 -1.00 36.58 -13.11
CA LYS A 409 0.23 36.06 -13.76
C LYS A 409 -0.11 35.08 -14.89
N GLY A 410 0.52 35.23 -16.06
CA GLY A 410 0.51 34.22 -17.12
C GLY A 410 -0.67 34.21 -18.11
N GLY A 411 -1.52 35.24 -18.14
CA GLY A 411 -2.53 35.40 -19.22
C GLY A 411 -3.69 34.39 -19.21
N ARG A 412 -4.03 33.84 -18.04
CA ARG A 412 -5.20 32.97 -17.84
C ARG A 412 -6.49 33.71 -18.22
N ILE A 413 -7.44 33.00 -18.82
CA ILE A 413 -8.78 33.51 -19.08
C ILE A 413 -9.72 32.83 -18.11
N MET A 414 -10.39 33.63 -17.30
CA MET A 414 -11.37 33.19 -16.32
C MET A 414 -12.74 33.04 -16.98
N LEU A 415 -13.47 31.99 -16.58
CA LEU A 415 -14.86 31.76 -16.94
C LEU A 415 -15.77 32.55 -15.99
N GLU A 416 -16.39 33.61 -16.51
CA GLU A 416 -17.36 34.39 -15.73
C GLU A 416 -18.57 33.54 -15.36
N GLY A 417 -18.97 33.58 -14.08
CA GLY A 417 -20.09 32.81 -13.55
C GLY A 417 -19.83 31.31 -13.36
N TYR A 418 -18.58 30.85 -13.52
CA TYR A 418 -18.17 29.48 -13.20
C TYR A 418 -17.38 29.46 -11.90
N ASN A 419 -17.76 28.61 -10.95
CA ASN A 419 -17.00 28.40 -9.72
C ASN A 419 -17.06 26.93 -9.33
N ASP A 420 -15.90 26.28 -9.32
CA ASP A 420 -15.77 24.86 -8.96
C ASP A 420 -15.19 24.65 -7.55
N GLY A 421 -14.80 25.74 -6.89
CA GLY A 421 -14.23 25.75 -5.54
C GLY A 421 -12.74 25.45 -5.46
N PHE A 422 -12.02 25.35 -6.59
CA PHE A 422 -10.59 25.06 -6.63
C PHE A 422 -9.80 26.04 -7.52
N ALA A 423 -9.01 26.94 -6.91
CA ALA A 423 -8.14 27.87 -7.67
C ALA A 423 -6.95 27.17 -8.40
N HIS A 424 -6.69 25.90 -8.07
CA HIS A 424 -5.63 25.05 -8.60
C HIS A 424 -6.19 23.65 -8.88
N SER A 425 -5.34 22.63 -9.05
CA SER A 425 -5.82 21.24 -9.18
C SER A 425 -6.72 20.83 -8.01
N SER A 426 -7.67 19.94 -8.27
CA SER A 426 -8.60 19.38 -7.28
C SER A 426 -8.27 17.91 -7.00
N PRO A 427 -8.77 17.32 -5.90
CA PRO A 427 -8.81 15.87 -5.78
C PRO A 427 -9.49 15.23 -7.00
N VAL A 428 -8.90 14.18 -7.56
CA VAL A 428 -9.49 13.48 -8.71
C VAL A 428 -10.85 12.88 -8.37
N GLY A 429 -11.71 12.75 -9.37
CA GLY A 429 -13.05 12.18 -9.22
C GLY A 429 -14.05 13.08 -8.51
N ARG A 430 -13.77 14.39 -8.42
CA ARG A 430 -14.62 15.36 -7.72
C ARG A 430 -15.85 15.78 -8.53
N PHE A 431 -15.75 15.72 -9.86
CA PHE A 431 -16.75 16.21 -10.81
C PHE A 431 -17.51 15.08 -11.50
N ALA A 432 -18.45 15.44 -12.38
CA ALA A 432 -19.30 14.48 -13.06
C ALA A 432 -18.50 13.43 -13.86
N VAL A 433 -18.89 12.17 -13.67
CA VAL A 433 -18.33 11.04 -14.41
C VAL A 433 -18.92 10.96 -15.81
N ASN A 434 -18.11 10.65 -16.82
CA ASN A 434 -18.61 10.47 -18.18
C ASN A 434 -19.31 9.09 -18.36
N PRO A 435 -19.96 8.85 -19.52
CA PRO A 435 -20.64 7.57 -19.79
C PRO A 435 -19.75 6.33 -19.69
N HIS A 436 -18.44 6.45 -19.90
CA HIS A 436 -17.47 5.36 -19.78
C HIS A 436 -16.98 5.12 -18.35
N GLY A 437 -17.36 5.95 -17.38
CA GLY A 437 -16.90 5.83 -15.99
C GLY A 437 -15.58 6.56 -15.72
N LEU A 438 -15.22 7.53 -16.57
CA LEU A 438 -13.99 8.31 -16.44
C LEU A 438 -14.31 9.71 -15.88
N TYR A 439 -13.46 10.14 -14.97
CA TYR A 439 -13.45 11.47 -14.37
C TYR A 439 -12.34 12.32 -14.98
N ASP A 440 -12.51 13.64 -14.89
CA ASP A 440 -11.46 14.64 -15.14
C ASP A 440 -10.84 14.55 -16.55
N LEU A 441 -11.56 14.00 -17.55
CA LEU A 441 -11.13 14.11 -18.95
C LEU A 441 -11.23 15.55 -19.48
N GLY A 442 -11.94 16.40 -18.75
CA GLY A 442 -12.00 17.82 -18.95
C GLY A 442 -11.57 18.56 -17.69
N GLY A 443 -10.56 19.42 -17.81
CA GLY A 443 -10.09 20.26 -16.72
C GLY A 443 -9.07 19.56 -15.83
N ASN A 444 -8.82 20.12 -14.65
CA ASN A 444 -7.85 19.67 -13.65
C ASN A 444 -6.40 19.71 -14.17
N ALA A 445 -5.94 18.73 -14.96
CA ALA A 445 -4.65 18.75 -15.64
C ALA A 445 -4.73 18.31 -17.11
N TRP A 446 -3.88 18.92 -17.94
CA TRP A 446 -3.59 18.40 -19.27
C TRP A 446 -2.96 17.02 -19.16
N GLU A 447 -3.36 16.10 -20.02
CA GLU A 447 -2.90 14.72 -19.97
C GLU A 447 -1.94 14.39 -21.10
N TRP A 448 -0.70 14.02 -20.76
CA TRP A 448 0.22 13.41 -21.71
C TRP A 448 -0.37 12.15 -22.33
N CYS A 449 -0.35 12.11 -23.67
CA CYS A 449 -0.70 10.96 -24.49
C CYS A 449 0.57 10.38 -25.11
N ALA A 450 0.52 9.09 -25.47
CA ALA A 450 1.59 8.42 -26.18
C ALA A 450 1.87 9.15 -27.50
N ASP A 451 3.16 9.25 -27.84
CA ASP A 451 3.66 9.98 -28.99
C ASP A 451 2.87 9.70 -30.27
N SER A 452 2.56 10.80 -30.96
CA SER A 452 2.05 10.75 -32.32
C SER A 452 3.21 10.78 -33.32
N GLN A 453 2.94 10.50 -34.59
CA GLN A 453 3.95 10.66 -35.66
C GLN A 453 4.51 12.09 -35.76
N GLU A 454 3.87 13.08 -35.11
CA GLU A 454 4.27 14.49 -35.10
C GLU A 454 4.91 14.94 -33.76
N GLY A 455 5.13 14.02 -32.81
CA GLY A 455 5.71 14.29 -31.48
C GLY A 455 4.74 14.12 -30.32
N CYS A 456 5.15 14.61 -29.14
CA CYS A 456 4.39 14.50 -27.90
C CYS A 456 3.09 15.30 -27.95
N LEU A 457 2.10 14.84 -27.19
CA LEU A 457 0.75 15.38 -27.24
C LEU A 457 0.16 15.49 -25.83
N VAL A 458 -0.56 16.59 -25.57
CA VAL A 458 -1.45 16.70 -24.40
C VAL A 458 -2.90 17.00 -24.79
N ARG A 459 -3.84 16.53 -23.96
CA ARG A 459 -5.31 16.65 -24.15
C ARG A 459 -6.01 17.02 -22.84
N GLY A 460 -7.27 17.48 -22.93
CA GLY A 460 -8.17 17.58 -21.77
C GLY A 460 -8.37 18.94 -21.12
N ALA A 461 -7.58 19.98 -21.46
CA ALA A 461 -7.57 21.24 -20.72
C ALA A 461 -7.14 21.06 -19.25
N SER A 462 -7.20 22.12 -18.44
CA SER A 462 -6.73 22.10 -17.06
C SER A 462 -7.43 23.16 -16.19
N CYS A 463 -7.11 23.17 -14.90
CA CYS A 463 -7.59 24.16 -13.92
C CYS A 463 -7.24 25.63 -14.24
N VAL A 464 -6.41 25.87 -15.26
CA VAL A 464 -6.01 27.24 -15.67
C VAL A 464 -6.61 27.68 -17.01
N ASP A 465 -7.45 26.84 -17.61
CA ASP A 465 -8.06 27.07 -18.92
C ASP A 465 -9.52 27.52 -18.77
N GLY A 466 -9.86 28.66 -19.39
CA GLY A 466 -11.24 29.15 -19.51
C GLY A 466 -11.62 29.59 -20.93
N LYS A 467 -10.78 29.32 -21.92
CA LYS A 467 -11.10 29.57 -23.34
C LYS A 467 -11.92 28.41 -23.91
N GLU A 468 -13.11 28.71 -24.44
CA GLU A 468 -14.02 27.73 -25.07
C GLU A 468 -13.30 26.73 -25.97
N ARG A 469 -12.56 27.21 -26.98
CA ARG A 469 -11.86 26.33 -27.93
C ARG A 469 -10.86 25.36 -27.29
N VAL A 470 -10.26 25.73 -26.16
CA VAL A 470 -9.20 24.95 -25.50
C VAL A 470 -9.80 23.75 -24.76
N MET A 471 -11.06 23.85 -24.33
CA MET A 471 -11.78 22.80 -23.62
C MET A 471 -12.49 21.81 -24.54
N LEU A 472 -12.48 22.02 -25.86
CA LEU A 472 -13.05 21.06 -26.80
C LEU A 472 -12.39 19.69 -26.64
N SER A 473 -13.18 18.61 -26.65
CA SER A 473 -12.64 17.24 -26.67
C SER A 473 -11.69 17.04 -27.85
N SER A 474 -11.84 17.79 -28.93
CA SER A 474 -10.97 17.72 -30.11
C SER A 474 -9.71 18.57 -30.03
N TRP A 475 -9.46 19.33 -28.95
CA TRP A 475 -8.31 20.26 -28.87
C TRP A 475 -6.99 19.61 -28.47
N ARG A 476 -5.98 19.72 -29.34
CA ARG A 476 -4.62 19.18 -29.13
C ARG A 476 -3.59 20.28 -28.90
N ILE A 477 -2.62 20.00 -28.04
CA ILE A 477 -1.38 20.77 -27.93
C ILE A 477 -0.21 19.81 -28.12
N THR A 478 0.76 20.19 -28.96
CA THR A 478 1.98 19.42 -29.21
C THR A 478 3.20 20.13 -28.61
N PRO A 479 3.39 20.06 -27.27
CA PRO A 479 4.51 20.70 -26.61
C PRO A 479 5.82 19.91 -26.87
N PRO A 480 7.00 20.56 -26.74
CA PRO A 480 8.27 19.85 -26.74
C PRO A 480 8.30 18.75 -25.65
N PRO A 481 8.94 17.59 -25.90
CA PRO A 481 8.93 16.46 -24.96
C PRO A 481 9.42 16.79 -23.55
N ALA A 482 10.41 17.69 -23.44
CA ALA A 482 11.01 18.10 -22.17
C ALA A 482 10.15 19.12 -21.38
N THR A 483 9.02 19.56 -21.93
CA THR A 483 8.16 20.57 -21.31
C THR A 483 7.62 20.06 -19.99
N ARG A 484 7.71 20.89 -18.95
CA ARG A 484 7.05 20.68 -17.66
C ARG A 484 6.18 21.90 -17.39
N GLN A 485 4.94 21.66 -17.01
CA GLN A 485 4.03 22.72 -16.59
C GLN A 485 3.29 22.26 -15.34
N PRO A 486 2.97 23.19 -14.42
CA PRO A 486 2.28 22.87 -13.18
C PRO A 486 0.82 22.42 -13.39
N ASN A 487 0.34 22.44 -14.63
CA ASN A 487 -0.96 21.91 -15.04
C ASN A 487 -0.84 20.75 -16.05
N TYR A 488 0.34 20.18 -16.25
CA TYR A 488 0.57 19.00 -17.11
C TYR A 488 0.79 17.76 -16.24
N GLY A 489 -0.15 16.83 -16.33
CA GLY A 489 -0.14 15.51 -15.72
C GLY A 489 -0.39 14.43 -16.77
N PHE A 490 -0.97 13.30 -16.38
CA PHE A 490 -1.25 12.18 -17.28
C PHE A 490 -2.21 11.18 -16.65
N ARG A 491 -2.74 10.28 -17.49
CA ARG A 491 -3.39 9.05 -17.05
C ARG A 491 -2.75 7.83 -17.69
N CYS A 492 -2.87 6.68 -17.04
CA CYS A 492 -2.40 5.41 -17.58
C CYS A 492 -3.55 4.62 -18.22
N VAL A 493 -3.23 3.85 -19.24
CA VAL A 493 -4.06 2.75 -19.74
C VAL A 493 -3.36 1.41 -19.53
N LEU A 494 -4.14 0.35 -19.34
CA LEU A 494 -3.68 -1.04 -19.38
C LEU A 494 -4.15 -1.67 -20.70
N ALA A 495 -3.20 -2.10 -21.52
CA ALA A 495 -3.45 -2.60 -22.87
C ALA A 495 -2.60 -3.84 -23.17
N PRO A 496 -2.89 -4.58 -24.26
CA PRO A 496 -1.96 -5.60 -24.77
C PRO A 496 -0.56 -5.01 -24.96
N ALA A 497 0.46 -5.78 -24.57
CA ALA A 497 1.85 -5.38 -24.78
C ALA A 497 2.13 -5.22 -26.27
N ALA A 498 2.92 -4.20 -26.63
CA ALA A 498 3.45 -4.09 -28.00
C ALA A 498 4.32 -5.32 -28.29
N GLN A 499 4.10 -5.96 -29.45
CA GLN A 499 4.93 -7.06 -29.93
C GLN A 499 6.27 -6.56 -30.45
#